data_AF-A0A8J7VWG8-F1
#
_entry.id   AF-A0A8J7VWG8-F1
#
_cell.length_a   1.000
_cell.length_b   1.000
_cell.length_c   1.000
_cell.angle_alpha   90.00
_cell.angle_beta   90.00
_cell.angle_gamma   90.00
#
_symmetry.space_group_name_H-M   'P 1'
#
loop_
_entity.id
_entity.type
_entity.pdbx_description
1 polymer ?
#
loop_
_entity_poly.entity_id
_entity_poly.type
_entity_poly.pdbx_seq_one_letter_code
_entity_poly.pdbx_strand_id
1 'polypeptide(L)'
;MPSLPDALALPLPEPRRAQLAAALEGLDRDALWWISGYAAGLARGGAAAAPPATPAAASPPAASLTIVHGSQTGNARREAERLAAAAEAAGLAVRVLAAGAYPQRELAKERLLYVVISTQGEGDPPDDAVALLEFLGSRRAPKLPELHYAVLGLGDSSYPQFCAIGDRLDARLAELGARRVLPAAQADLDIETVAGPWRERVLAEARALLARPAAGGTVTPLRVVPHVPAPAGPVEAEVVANQPLSGRGLRGVHAPADKDVRHIELLLDGAGLAYEPGDALAVHAPNDAAAAAAVLAATGLDADAEVVLGDARLPLREALRPARELGRPARPCLAAHAARAGAGALT
;
A
#
# COMPACT_ATOMS: atom_id res chain seq x y z
N MET A 1 -35.34 -23.18 49.96
CA MET A 1 -34.73 -23.13 48.62
C MET A 1 -33.37 -22.47 48.79
N PRO A 2 -32.25 -23.18 48.61
CA PRO A 2 -30.93 -22.61 48.86
C PRO A 2 -30.68 -21.47 47.85
N SER A 3 -30.33 -20.30 48.37
CA SER A 3 -29.99 -19.13 47.55
C SER A 3 -28.72 -19.40 46.76
N LEU A 4 -28.75 -19.13 45.46
CA LEU A 4 -27.55 -19.13 44.62
C LEU A 4 -26.49 -18.20 45.23
N PRO A 5 -25.20 -18.57 45.20
CA PRO A 5 -24.13 -17.73 45.75
C PRO A 5 -24.05 -16.39 45.00
N ASP A 6 -23.68 -15.33 45.73
CA ASP A 6 -23.44 -13.92 45.32
C ASP A 6 -22.31 -13.76 44.26
N ALA A 7 -22.24 -14.63 43.26
CA ALA A 7 -21.05 -14.85 42.43
C ALA A 7 -20.95 -13.95 41.19
N LEU A 8 -21.76 -12.89 41.04
CA LEU A 8 -21.61 -11.90 39.97
C LEU A 8 -21.88 -10.47 40.48
N ALA A 9 -21.43 -10.15 41.70
CA ALA A 9 -21.37 -8.75 42.10
C ALA A 9 -20.37 -8.02 41.19
N LEU A 10 -20.87 -7.08 40.37
CA LEU A 10 -20.03 -6.20 39.57
C LEU A 10 -18.96 -5.58 40.49
N PRO A 11 -17.66 -5.61 40.12
CA PRO A 11 -16.55 -5.12 40.94
C PRO A 11 -16.49 -3.58 40.94
N LEU A 12 -17.64 -2.94 41.14
CA LEU A 12 -17.86 -1.50 41.14
C LEU A 12 -18.66 -1.12 42.39
N PRO A 13 -18.30 -0.04 43.11
CA PRO A 13 -19.09 0.48 44.21
C PRO A 13 -20.53 0.86 43.76
N GLU A 14 -21.50 0.75 44.67
CA GLU A 14 -22.93 1.03 44.41
C GLU A 14 -23.22 2.33 43.63
N PRO A 15 -22.65 3.50 43.97
CA PRO A 15 -22.90 4.73 43.21
C PRO A 15 -22.37 4.68 41.75
N ARG A 16 -21.33 3.88 41.49
CA ARG A 16 -20.79 3.71 40.13
C ARG A 16 -21.59 2.70 39.31
N ARG A 17 -22.23 1.72 39.95
CA ARG A 17 -23.15 0.79 39.27
C ARG A 17 -24.32 1.53 38.64
N ALA A 18 -24.94 2.44 39.39
CA ALA A 18 -26.06 3.25 38.89
C ALA A 18 -25.66 4.18 37.72
N GLN A 19 -24.48 4.81 37.81
CA GLN A 19 -23.94 5.66 36.74
C GLN A 19 -23.63 4.85 35.46
N LEU A 20 -23.06 3.65 35.61
CA LEU A 20 -22.81 2.77 34.48
C LEU A 20 -24.11 2.32 33.83
N ALA A 21 -25.11 1.92 34.61
CA ALA A 21 -26.42 1.52 34.09
C ALA A 21 -27.08 2.66 33.29
N ALA A 22 -27.07 3.88 33.82
CA ALA A 22 -27.60 5.06 33.12
C ALA A 22 -26.81 5.39 31.83
N ALA A 23 -25.49 5.23 31.83
CA ALA A 23 -24.65 5.49 30.66
C ALA A 23 -24.83 4.46 29.53
N LEU A 24 -25.32 3.26 29.85
CA LEU A 24 -25.57 2.18 28.89
C LEU A 24 -27.03 2.10 28.44
N GLU A 25 -27.92 2.88 29.04
CA GLU A 25 -29.35 2.86 28.75
C GLU A 25 -29.63 3.33 27.31
N GLY A 26 -30.41 2.55 26.57
CA GLY A 26 -30.81 2.87 25.19
C GLY A 26 -29.75 2.60 24.12
N LEU A 27 -28.59 2.05 24.47
CA LEU A 27 -27.57 1.66 23.50
C LEU A 27 -27.93 0.34 22.78
N ASP A 28 -27.56 0.25 21.51
CA ASP A 28 -27.71 -0.97 20.72
C ASP A 28 -26.55 -1.97 20.92
N ARG A 29 -26.68 -3.14 20.29
CA ARG A 29 -25.71 -4.23 20.42
C ARG A 29 -24.30 -3.81 20.02
N ASP A 30 -24.17 -3.05 18.94
CA ASP A 30 -22.86 -2.71 18.37
C ASP A 30 -22.16 -1.64 19.23
N ALA A 31 -22.92 -0.67 19.75
CA ALA A 31 -22.42 0.30 20.73
C ALA A 31 -21.92 -0.38 22.02
N LEU A 32 -22.65 -1.39 22.51
CA LEU A 32 -22.24 -2.16 23.69
C LEU A 32 -20.94 -2.96 23.43
N TRP A 33 -20.79 -3.57 22.25
CA TRP A 33 -19.55 -4.26 21.87
C TRP A 33 -18.36 -3.29 21.75
N TRP A 34 -18.57 -2.11 21.17
CA TRP A 34 -17.54 -1.09 21.07
C TRP A 34 -17.07 -0.61 22.45
N ILE A 35 -18.01 -0.35 23.38
CA ILE A 35 -17.69 0.05 24.77
C ILE A 35 -16.91 -1.05 25.49
N SER A 36 -17.26 -2.31 25.28
CA SER A 36 -16.50 -3.45 25.83
C SER A 36 -15.04 -3.43 25.37
N GLY A 37 -14.79 -3.21 24.07
CA GLY A 37 -13.45 -3.06 23.51
C GLY A 37 -12.70 -1.83 24.06
N TYR A 38 -13.39 -0.69 24.16
CA TYR A 38 -12.83 0.54 24.74
C TYR A 38 -12.40 0.35 26.21
N ALA A 39 -13.25 -0.27 27.03
CA ALA A 39 -12.96 -0.56 28.43
C ALA A 39 -11.80 -1.56 28.58
N ALA A 40 -11.75 -2.59 27.72
CA ALA A 40 -10.63 -3.53 27.67
C ALA A 40 -9.30 -2.83 27.29
N GLY A 41 -9.36 -1.83 26.40
CA GLY A 41 -8.21 -0.99 26.04
C GLY A 41 -7.70 -0.15 27.21
N LEU A 42 -8.59 0.47 27.99
CA LEU A 42 -8.22 1.21 29.21
C LEU A 42 -7.57 0.28 30.25
N ALA A 43 -8.11 -0.92 30.44
CA ALA A 43 -7.60 -1.89 31.41
C ALA A 43 -6.16 -2.37 31.08
N ARG A 44 -5.73 -2.30 29.82
CA ARG A 44 -4.38 -2.66 29.36
C ARG A 44 -3.34 -1.54 29.56
N GLY A 45 -3.69 -0.46 30.25
CA GLY A 45 -2.77 0.64 30.59
C GLY A 45 -2.81 1.83 29.63
N GLY A 46 -3.84 1.96 28.79
CA GLY A 46 -4.10 3.18 28.04
C GLY A 46 -4.59 4.28 28.97
N ALA A 47 -3.83 5.38 29.08
CA ALA A 47 -4.29 6.57 29.81
C ALA A 47 -5.66 7.02 29.28
N ALA A 48 -6.53 7.48 30.19
CA ALA A 48 -7.86 7.99 29.85
C ALA A 48 -7.76 8.99 28.69
N ALA A 49 -8.55 8.77 27.63
CA ALA A 49 -8.75 9.79 26.61
C ALA A 49 -9.23 11.07 27.31
N ALA A 50 -8.51 12.18 27.11
CA ALA A 50 -8.96 13.49 27.57
C ALA A 50 -10.37 13.75 27.01
N PRO A 51 -11.23 14.50 27.72
CA PRO A 51 -12.55 14.84 27.20
C PRO A 51 -12.41 15.48 25.81
N PRO A 52 -13.35 15.22 24.88
CA PRO A 52 -13.29 15.81 23.55
C PRO A 52 -13.19 17.33 23.71
N ALA A 53 -12.14 17.91 23.12
CA ALA A 53 -11.96 19.34 23.10
C ALA A 53 -13.23 19.98 22.51
N THR A 54 -13.80 20.94 23.22
CA THR A 54 -14.85 21.80 22.69
C THR A 54 -14.32 22.39 21.38
N PRO A 55 -15.03 22.27 20.24
CA PRO A 55 -14.50 22.75 18.97
C PRO A 55 -14.24 24.25 19.09
N ALA A 56 -12.96 24.62 19.13
CA ALA A 56 -12.54 25.99 18.94
C ALA A 56 -13.08 26.43 17.57
N ALA A 57 -13.66 27.62 17.52
CA ALA A 57 -14.18 28.22 16.30
C ALA A 57 -13.18 28.01 15.16
N ALA A 58 -13.66 27.38 14.08
CA ALA A 58 -12.85 26.96 12.95
C ALA A 58 -11.98 28.13 12.47
N SER A 59 -10.68 28.02 12.71
CA SER A 59 -9.71 28.75 11.90
C SER A 59 -9.92 28.34 10.44
N PRO A 60 -9.70 29.23 9.47
CA PRO A 60 -9.88 28.90 8.05
C PRO A 60 -9.11 27.62 7.72
N PRO A 61 -9.66 26.75 6.84
CA PRO A 61 -9.13 25.41 6.61
C PRO A 61 -7.63 25.52 6.30
N ALA A 62 -6.82 24.88 7.14
CA ALA A 62 -5.39 24.77 6.90
C ALA A 62 -5.21 24.14 5.50
N ALA A 63 -4.29 24.70 4.71
CA ALA A 63 -3.97 24.13 3.41
C ALA A 63 -3.53 22.67 3.61
N SER A 64 -4.28 21.74 3.01
CA SER A 64 -4.08 20.30 3.15
C SER A 64 -3.66 19.70 1.81
N LEU A 65 -2.83 18.66 1.87
CA LEU A 65 -2.49 17.82 0.74
C LEU A 65 -3.64 16.83 0.49
N THR A 66 -4.25 16.88 -0.69
CA THR A 66 -5.21 15.86 -1.13
C THR A 66 -4.48 14.81 -1.97
N ILE A 67 -4.62 13.54 -1.62
CA ILE A 67 -4.07 12.39 -2.36
C ILE A 67 -5.25 11.58 -2.91
N VAL A 68 -5.31 11.41 -4.22
CA VAL A 68 -6.32 10.61 -4.89
C VAL A 68 -5.68 9.35 -5.46
N HIS A 69 -6.29 8.19 -5.24
CA HIS A 69 -5.83 6.94 -5.85
C HIS A 69 -6.90 6.32 -6.77
N GLY A 70 -6.48 5.86 -7.95
CA GLY A 70 -7.29 4.98 -8.80
C GLY A 70 -6.63 3.62 -8.89
N SER A 71 -7.30 2.56 -8.42
CA SER A 71 -6.66 1.25 -8.27
C SER A 71 -7.61 0.08 -8.49
N GLN A 72 -7.20 -0.88 -9.32
CA GLN A 72 -7.95 -2.12 -9.52
C GLN A 72 -7.56 -3.20 -8.49
N THR A 73 -6.26 -3.42 -8.29
CA THR A 73 -5.71 -4.49 -7.43
C THR A 73 -5.08 -3.99 -6.13
N GLY A 74 -5.19 -2.69 -5.85
CA GLY A 74 -4.72 -2.06 -4.61
C GLY A 74 -3.28 -1.56 -4.60
N ASN A 75 -2.49 -1.75 -5.67
CA ASN A 75 -1.11 -1.23 -5.75
C ASN A 75 -1.05 0.29 -5.61
N ALA A 76 -1.83 1.02 -6.41
CA ALA A 76 -1.89 2.48 -6.37
C ALA A 76 -2.45 2.99 -5.02
N ARG A 77 -3.39 2.25 -4.42
CA ARG A 77 -3.91 2.55 -3.09
C ARG A 77 -2.82 2.45 -2.02
N ARG A 78 -2.07 1.34 -1.99
CA ARG A 78 -0.95 1.16 -1.04
C ARG A 78 0.08 2.26 -1.16
N GLU A 79 0.41 2.67 -2.38
CA GLU A 79 1.36 3.76 -2.61
C GLU A 79 0.84 5.13 -2.17
N ALA A 80 -0.45 5.40 -2.37
CA ALA A 80 -1.09 6.60 -1.84
C ALA A 80 -1.12 6.62 -0.30
N GLU A 81 -1.42 5.48 0.34
CA GLU A 81 -1.40 5.32 1.80
C GLU A 81 0.02 5.51 2.38
N ARG A 82 1.05 4.97 1.71
CA ARG A 82 2.47 5.20 2.10
C ARG A 82 2.86 6.67 2.00
N LEU A 83 2.48 7.35 0.91
CA LEU A 83 2.72 8.78 0.74
C LEU A 83 1.99 9.59 1.82
N ALA A 84 0.76 9.21 2.14
CA ALA A 84 -0.02 9.85 3.19
C ALA A 84 0.65 9.73 4.56
N ALA A 85 1.04 8.51 4.94
CA ALA A 85 1.75 8.27 6.20
C ALA A 85 3.05 9.08 6.30
N ALA A 86 3.81 9.18 5.20
CA ALA A 86 5.03 9.99 5.15
C ALA A 86 4.75 11.50 5.27
N ALA A 87 3.67 11.98 4.67
CA ALA A 87 3.23 13.37 4.75
C ALA A 87 2.65 13.73 6.13
N GLU A 88 1.90 12.84 6.76
CA GLU A 88 1.42 13.01 8.14
C GLU A 88 2.57 12.99 9.15
N ALA A 89 3.53 12.07 9.00
CA ALA A 89 4.75 12.04 9.80
C ALA A 89 5.59 13.33 9.62
N ALA A 90 5.43 14.02 8.49
CA ALA A 90 6.02 15.32 8.23
C ALA A 90 5.25 16.51 8.85
N GLY A 91 4.13 16.27 9.53
CA GLY A 91 3.27 17.31 10.10
C GLY A 91 2.36 18.00 9.08
N LEU A 92 2.17 17.43 7.89
CA LEU A 92 1.23 17.95 6.89
C LEU A 92 -0.18 17.41 7.17
N ALA A 93 -1.19 18.25 6.97
CA ALA A 93 -2.57 17.79 6.94
C ALA A 93 -2.84 17.08 5.60
N VAL A 94 -3.22 15.80 5.66
CA VAL A 94 -3.41 14.96 4.47
C VAL A 94 -4.84 14.45 4.40
N ARG A 95 -5.37 14.34 3.18
CA ARG A 95 -6.65 13.70 2.88
C ARG A 95 -6.46 12.68 1.77
N VAL A 96 -6.73 11.41 2.04
CA VAL A 96 -6.66 10.33 1.04
C VAL A 96 -8.06 9.95 0.57
N LEU A 97 -8.27 9.88 -0.74
CA LEU A 97 -9.55 9.53 -1.35
C LEU A 97 -9.36 8.54 -2.50
N ALA A 98 -10.24 7.55 -2.59
CA ALA A 98 -10.41 6.79 -3.82
C ALA A 98 -10.97 7.70 -4.93
N ALA A 99 -10.55 7.51 -6.17
CA ALA A 99 -10.98 8.33 -7.31
C ALA A 99 -12.51 8.34 -7.46
N GLY A 100 -13.18 7.22 -7.19
CA GLY A 100 -14.64 7.11 -7.26
C GLY A 100 -15.38 7.82 -6.13
N ALA A 101 -14.71 8.04 -5.00
CA ALA A 101 -15.23 8.79 -3.86
C ALA A 101 -14.87 10.28 -3.91
N TYR A 102 -14.09 10.71 -4.92
CA TYR A 102 -13.61 12.08 -5.01
C TYR A 102 -14.72 13.05 -5.40
N PRO A 103 -15.06 14.04 -4.55
CA PRO A 103 -16.10 15.02 -4.85
C PRO A 103 -15.61 16.02 -5.90
N GLN A 104 -15.95 15.78 -7.17
CA GLN A 104 -15.51 16.58 -8.34
C GLN A 104 -15.69 18.11 -8.19
N ARG A 105 -16.73 18.55 -7.48
CA ARG A 105 -17.00 19.97 -7.17
C ARG A 105 -15.93 20.64 -6.31
N GLU A 106 -15.11 19.87 -5.60
CA GLU A 106 -14.03 20.38 -4.74
C GLU A 106 -12.75 20.65 -5.51
N LEU A 107 -12.60 20.16 -6.75
CA LEU A 107 -11.38 20.29 -7.54
C LEU A 107 -10.91 21.75 -7.70
N ALA A 108 -11.83 22.71 -7.88
CA ALA A 108 -11.49 24.12 -7.99
C ALA A 108 -10.97 24.75 -6.67
N LYS A 109 -11.29 24.12 -5.53
CA LYS A 109 -10.87 24.55 -4.19
C LYS A 109 -9.56 23.91 -3.77
N GLU A 110 -9.16 22.82 -4.42
CA GLU A 110 -7.87 22.18 -4.15
C GLU A 110 -6.71 23.13 -4.44
N ARG A 111 -5.65 22.98 -3.66
CA ARG A 111 -4.40 23.75 -3.81
C ARG A 111 -3.20 22.85 -4.04
N LEU A 112 -3.21 21.65 -3.45
CA LEU A 112 -2.21 20.63 -3.66
C LEU A 112 -2.88 19.26 -3.82
N LEU A 113 -2.74 18.66 -5.01
CA LEU A 113 -3.34 17.38 -5.37
C LEU A 113 -2.29 16.40 -5.89
N TYR A 114 -2.06 15.29 -5.21
CA TYR A 114 -1.26 14.20 -5.73
C TYR A 114 -2.15 13.05 -6.17
N VAL A 115 -1.87 12.48 -7.35
CA VAL A 115 -2.66 11.39 -7.90
C VAL A 115 -1.78 10.17 -8.15
N VAL A 116 -2.21 9.03 -7.63
CA VAL A 116 -1.56 7.73 -7.84
C VAL A 116 -2.54 6.83 -8.58
N ILE A 117 -2.27 6.49 -9.84
CA ILE A 117 -3.26 5.82 -10.69
C ILE A 117 -2.65 4.69 -11.50
N SER A 118 -3.31 3.54 -11.51
CA SER A 118 -2.91 2.39 -12.34
C SER A 118 -3.56 2.42 -13.72
N THR A 119 -2.87 1.98 -14.76
CA THR A 119 -3.45 1.70 -16.07
C THR A 119 -3.88 0.23 -16.16
N GLN A 120 -5.04 -0.06 -16.76
CA GLN A 120 -5.58 -1.40 -16.97
C GLN A 120 -5.49 -1.80 -18.46
N GLY A 121 -5.19 -3.08 -18.71
CA GLY A 121 -5.32 -3.74 -20.02
C GLY A 121 -4.81 -2.90 -21.20
N GLU A 122 -5.72 -2.49 -22.07
CA GLU A 122 -5.46 -1.74 -23.30
C GLU A 122 -5.35 -0.22 -23.08
N GLY A 123 -4.92 0.22 -21.90
CA GLY A 123 -4.77 1.65 -21.59
C GLY A 123 -6.00 2.31 -20.99
N ASP A 124 -6.85 1.52 -20.35
CA ASP A 124 -8.07 1.98 -19.68
C ASP A 124 -7.77 2.38 -18.22
N PRO A 125 -8.53 3.33 -17.65
CA PRO A 125 -8.44 3.63 -16.22
C PRO A 125 -9.03 2.48 -15.39
N PRO A 126 -8.70 2.41 -14.09
CA PRO A 126 -9.38 1.51 -13.16
C PRO A 126 -10.86 1.90 -13.04
N ASP A 127 -11.71 0.93 -12.73
CA ASP A 127 -13.17 1.12 -12.71
C ASP A 127 -13.59 2.28 -11.79
N ASP A 128 -12.90 2.44 -10.66
CA ASP A 128 -13.17 3.49 -9.69
C ASP A 128 -12.76 4.89 -10.17
N ALA A 129 -11.90 5.00 -11.18
CA ALA A 129 -11.38 6.27 -11.67
C ALA A 129 -12.08 6.80 -12.93
N VAL A 130 -12.87 5.97 -13.61
CA VAL A 130 -13.56 6.33 -14.87
C VAL A 130 -14.30 7.66 -14.76
N ALA A 131 -15.16 7.81 -13.75
CA ALA A 131 -15.98 9.01 -13.57
C ALA A 131 -15.15 10.29 -13.35
N LEU A 132 -14.01 10.18 -12.65
CA LEU A 132 -13.10 11.30 -12.43
C LEU A 132 -12.43 11.74 -13.73
N LEU A 133 -11.94 10.79 -14.53
CA LEU A 133 -11.27 11.09 -15.79
C LEU A 133 -12.24 11.67 -16.82
N GLU A 134 -13.45 11.13 -16.93
CA GLU A 134 -14.50 11.67 -17.78
C GLU A 134 -14.86 13.11 -17.39
N PHE A 135 -15.00 13.38 -16.09
CA PHE A 135 -15.24 14.73 -15.59
C PHE A 135 -14.13 15.70 -15.98
N LEU A 136 -12.87 15.31 -15.77
CA LEU A 136 -11.69 16.11 -16.15
C LEU A 136 -11.63 16.34 -17.67
N GLY A 137 -11.97 15.33 -18.48
CA GLY A 137 -12.04 15.45 -19.94
C GLY A 137 -13.21 16.29 -20.46
N SER A 138 -14.26 16.47 -19.66
CA SER A 138 -15.46 17.21 -20.06
C SER A 138 -15.25 18.73 -20.06
N ARG A 139 -16.17 19.45 -20.73
CA ARG A 139 -16.26 20.93 -20.66
C ARG A 139 -16.68 21.46 -19.28
N ARG A 140 -17.11 20.57 -18.36
CA ARG A 140 -17.51 20.94 -17.00
C ARG A 140 -16.31 21.07 -16.06
N ALA A 141 -15.13 20.59 -16.45
CA ALA A 141 -13.92 20.73 -15.67
C ALA A 141 -13.56 22.22 -15.49
N PRO A 142 -13.41 22.72 -14.26
CA PRO A 142 -13.01 24.10 -14.02
C PRO A 142 -11.56 24.33 -14.43
N LYS A 143 -11.19 25.60 -14.66
CA LYS A 143 -9.77 25.99 -14.75
C LYS A 143 -9.13 25.95 -13.37
N LEU A 144 -7.87 25.55 -13.28
CA LEU A 144 -7.16 25.21 -12.05
C LEU A 144 -5.86 26.01 -11.85
N PRO A 145 -5.83 27.34 -12.00
CA PRO A 145 -4.59 28.13 -11.98
C PRO A 145 -3.84 28.12 -10.63
N GLU A 146 -4.55 27.82 -9.55
CA GLU A 146 -4.01 27.77 -8.18
C GLU A 146 -3.66 26.35 -7.71
N LEU A 147 -3.96 25.33 -8.53
CA LEU A 147 -3.70 23.93 -8.18
C LEU A 147 -2.26 23.56 -8.51
N HIS A 148 -1.53 23.06 -7.53
CA HIS A 148 -0.28 22.34 -7.72
C HIS A 148 -0.55 20.84 -7.72
N TYR A 149 0.06 20.08 -8.62
CA TYR A 149 -0.17 18.65 -8.71
C TYR A 149 1.05 17.83 -9.09
N ALA A 150 0.99 16.54 -8.78
CA ALA A 150 1.95 15.52 -9.23
C ALA A 150 1.21 14.21 -9.49
N VAL A 151 1.68 13.44 -10.48
CA VAL A 151 1.08 12.17 -10.86
C VAL A 151 2.13 11.06 -10.81
N LEU A 152 1.77 9.95 -10.15
CA LEU A 152 2.46 8.68 -10.24
C LEU A 152 1.56 7.70 -11.00
N GLY A 153 1.95 7.39 -12.23
CA GLY A 153 1.34 6.34 -13.04
C GLY A 153 1.94 4.99 -12.68
N LEU A 154 1.08 3.99 -12.46
CA LEU A 154 1.48 2.59 -12.31
C LEU A 154 1.05 1.85 -13.57
N GLY A 155 1.98 1.12 -14.18
CA GLY A 155 1.72 0.36 -15.38
C GLY A 155 2.58 -0.88 -15.44
N ASP A 156 2.38 -1.64 -16.50
CA ASP A 156 3.26 -2.74 -16.87
C ASP A 156 3.74 -2.46 -18.28
N SER A 157 5.05 -2.30 -18.44
CA SER A 157 5.67 -2.01 -19.74
C SER A 157 5.52 -3.16 -20.74
N SER A 158 5.00 -4.31 -20.28
CA SER A 158 4.54 -5.40 -21.12
C SER A 158 3.24 -5.10 -21.86
N TYR A 159 2.55 -4.00 -21.58
CA TYR A 159 1.38 -3.57 -22.34
C TYR A 159 1.75 -2.39 -23.26
N PRO A 160 1.15 -2.28 -24.46
CA PRO A 160 1.46 -1.20 -25.40
C PRO A 160 1.23 0.19 -24.81
N GLN A 161 0.24 0.33 -23.92
CA GLN A 161 -0.15 1.58 -23.28
C GLN A 161 0.42 1.69 -21.86
N PHE A 162 1.74 1.58 -21.73
CA PHE A 162 2.45 1.73 -20.46
C PHE A 162 2.15 3.09 -19.81
N CYS A 163 1.63 3.08 -18.57
CA CYS A 163 1.29 4.27 -17.78
C CYS A 163 0.39 5.31 -18.48
N ALA A 164 -0.30 4.93 -19.58
CA ALA A 164 -1.01 5.88 -20.44
C ALA A 164 -2.06 6.72 -19.70
N ILE A 165 -2.70 6.17 -18.67
CA ILE A 165 -3.67 6.91 -17.86
C ILE A 165 -3.00 7.97 -16.99
N GLY A 166 -1.85 7.68 -16.40
CA GLY A 166 -1.05 8.67 -15.66
C GLY A 166 -0.64 9.83 -16.56
N ASP A 167 -0.16 9.52 -17.77
CA ASP A 167 0.26 10.54 -18.74
C ASP A 167 -0.91 11.40 -19.24
N ARG A 168 -2.05 10.77 -19.56
CA ARG A 168 -3.28 11.47 -19.97
C ARG A 168 -3.79 12.41 -18.87
N LEU A 169 -3.79 11.93 -17.62
CA LEU A 169 -4.21 12.73 -16.48
C LEU A 169 -3.28 13.92 -16.26
N ASP A 170 -1.97 13.68 -16.32
CA ASP A 170 -0.96 14.72 -16.18
C ASP A 170 -1.10 15.78 -17.26
N ALA A 171 -1.21 15.38 -18.53
CA ALA A 171 -1.44 16.31 -19.64
C ALA A 171 -2.72 17.14 -19.42
N ARG A 172 -3.81 16.48 -19.02
CA ARG A 172 -5.10 17.13 -18.85
C ARG A 172 -5.12 18.15 -17.71
N LEU A 173 -4.48 17.86 -16.58
CA LEU A 173 -4.39 18.81 -15.47
C LEU A 173 -3.60 20.06 -15.87
N ALA A 174 -2.53 19.91 -16.65
CA ALA A 174 -1.80 21.05 -17.20
C ALA A 174 -2.64 21.88 -18.19
N GLU A 175 -3.43 21.25 -19.07
CA GLU A 175 -4.35 21.95 -19.97
C GLU A 175 -5.39 22.78 -19.21
N LEU A 176 -5.84 22.30 -18.05
CA LEU A 176 -6.76 23.03 -17.18
C LEU A 176 -6.07 24.20 -16.43
N GLY A 177 -4.75 24.35 -16.56
CA GLY A 177 -3.98 25.44 -15.97
C GLY A 177 -3.33 25.11 -14.63
N ALA A 178 -3.36 23.85 -14.18
CA ALA A 178 -2.69 23.43 -12.97
C ALA A 178 -1.15 23.41 -13.15
N ARG A 179 -0.42 23.62 -12.06
CA ARG A 179 1.04 23.68 -12.04
C ARG A 179 1.62 22.33 -11.63
N ARG A 180 2.43 21.74 -12.50
CA ARG A 180 3.19 20.53 -12.17
C ARG A 180 4.23 20.85 -11.10
N VAL A 181 4.21 20.07 -10.03
CA VAL A 181 5.25 20.06 -8.99
C VAL A 181 6.45 19.26 -9.48
N LEU A 182 6.18 18.08 -10.05
CA LEU A 182 7.17 17.22 -10.71
C LEU A 182 6.60 16.70 -12.04
N PRO A 183 7.45 16.30 -13.00
CA PRO A 183 7.02 15.50 -14.14
C PRO A 183 6.31 14.23 -13.67
N ALA A 184 5.35 13.75 -14.46
CA ALA A 184 4.69 12.48 -14.20
C ALA A 184 5.74 11.36 -14.11
N ALA A 185 5.66 10.58 -13.04
CA ALA A 185 6.50 9.40 -12.86
C ALA A 185 5.75 8.15 -13.32
N GLN A 186 6.49 7.22 -13.92
CA GLN A 186 5.95 5.99 -14.49
C GLN A 186 6.61 4.80 -13.81
N ALA A 187 5.86 4.11 -12.95
CA ALA A 187 6.30 2.95 -12.23
C ALA A 187 5.87 1.67 -12.97
N ASP A 188 6.84 0.80 -13.22
CA ASP A 188 6.60 -0.55 -13.76
C ASP A 188 6.28 -1.55 -12.63
N LEU A 189 6.38 -2.85 -12.89
CA LEU A 189 6.15 -3.92 -11.90
C LEU A 189 6.98 -3.75 -10.61
N ASP A 190 8.23 -3.28 -10.73
CA ASP A 190 9.06 -2.91 -9.57
C ASP A 190 8.75 -1.47 -9.13
N ILE A 191 7.56 -1.30 -8.57
CA ILE A 191 6.97 0.00 -8.25
C ILE A 191 7.90 0.85 -7.38
N GLU A 192 8.58 0.23 -6.40
CA GLU A 192 9.34 0.94 -5.37
C GLU A 192 10.55 1.70 -5.93
N THR A 193 11.17 1.20 -7.00
CA THR A 193 12.32 1.85 -7.65
C THR A 193 12.02 3.26 -8.16
N VAL A 194 10.76 3.48 -8.57
CA VAL A 194 10.29 4.78 -9.05
C VAL A 194 9.52 5.51 -7.96
N ALA A 195 8.63 4.80 -7.25
CA ALA A 195 7.76 5.39 -6.24
C ALA A 195 8.54 5.93 -5.05
N GLY A 196 9.61 5.26 -4.57
CA GLY A 196 10.43 5.75 -3.46
C GLY A 196 11.03 7.14 -3.71
N PRO A 197 11.90 7.30 -4.72
CA PRO A 197 12.49 8.59 -5.06
C PRO A 197 11.44 9.64 -5.48
N TRP A 198 10.32 9.23 -6.05
CA TRP A 198 9.22 10.13 -6.37
C TRP A 198 8.54 10.65 -5.09
N ARG A 199 8.17 9.77 -4.14
CA ARG A 199 7.52 10.11 -2.86
C ARG A 199 8.37 11.08 -2.05
N GLU A 200 9.68 10.86 -1.96
CA GLU A 200 10.60 11.77 -1.25
C GLU A 200 10.59 13.19 -1.83
N ARG A 201 10.65 13.30 -3.18
CA ARG A 201 10.67 14.60 -3.86
C ARG A 201 9.33 15.32 -3.76
N VAL A 202 8.20 14.64 -3.99
CA VAL A 202 6.88 15.28 -3.85
C VAL A 202 6.62 15.69 -2.40
N LEU A 203 7.09 14.92 -1.41
CA LEU A 203 6.96 15.30 -0.01
C LEU A 203 7.76 16.57 0.33
N ALA A 204 8.97 16.70 -0.19
CA ALA A 204 9.77 17.92 -0.01
C ALA A 204 9.07 19.16 -0.59
N GLU A 205 8.50 19.03 -1.79
CA GLU A 205 7.74 20.11 -2.43
C GLU A 205 6.42 20.40 -1.69
N ALA A 206 5.71 19.38 -1.22
CA ALA A 206 4.51 19.55 -0.41
C ALA A 206 4.81 20.36 0.86
N ARG A 207 5.93 20.08 1.53
CA ARG A 207 6.38 20.86 2.69
C ARG A 207 6.65 22.30 2.31
N ALA A 208 7.33 22.56 1.20
CA ALA A 208 7.62 23.92 0.75
C ALA A 208 6.36 24.71 0.41
N LEU A 209 5.40 24.08 -0.27
CA LEU A 209 4.14 24.70 -0.71
C LEU A 209 3.14 24.90 0.44
N LEU A 210 3.15 24.04 1.45
CA LEU A 210 2.25 24.08 2.60
C LEU A 210 2.89 24.73 3.85
N ALA A 211 4.18 25.09 3.80
CA ALA A 211 4.85 25.76 4.90
C ALA A 211 4.20 27.12 5.20
N ARG A 212 3.43 27.17 6.28
CA ARG A 212 3.02 28.41 6.95
C ARG A 212 4.13 28.85 7.91
N PRO A 213 4.35 30.16 8.16
CA PRO A 213 5.15 30.57 9.29
C PRO A 213 4.55 29.96 10.55
N ALA A 214 5.37 29.27 11.34
CA ALA A 214 4.93 28.49 12.49
C ALA A 214 4.16 29.37 13.48
N ALA A 215 2.85 29.17 13.58
CA ALA A 215 2.09 29.50 14.78
C ALA A 215 1.98 28.19 15.57
N GLY A 216 2.62 28.17 16.74
CA GLY A 216 2.69 27.01 17.61
C GLY A 216 1.30 26.50 17.99
N GLY A 217 0.85 25.46 17.30
CA GLY A 217 -0.21 24.57 17.74
C GLY A 217 0.44 23.24 18.04
N THR A 218 0.47 22.85 19.30
CA THR A 218 0.91 21.52 19.71
C THR A 218 -0.10 20.52 19.17
N VAL A 219 0.15 19.97 17.99
CA VAL A 219 -0.59 18.82 17.49
C VAL A 219 -0.17 17.64 18.37
N THR A 220 -1.07 17.18 19.23
CA THR A 220 -0.88 15.89 19.91
C THR A 220 -0.92 14.83 18.82
N PRO A 221 0.20 14.15 18.50
CA PRO A 221 0.18 13.12 17.48
C PRO A 221 -0.79 12.03 17.93
N LEU A 222 -1.70 11.63 17.05
CA LEU A 222 -2.34 10.32 17.16
C LEU A 222 -1.19 9.31 17.28
N ARG A 223 -1.22 8.52 18.36
CA ARG A 223 -0.22 7.47 18.58
C ARG A 223 -0.42 6.44 17.48
N VAL A 224 0.28 6.64 16.36
CA VAL A 224 0.56 5.59 15.40
C VAL A 224 1.18 4.48 16.23
N VAL A 225 0.55 3.31 16.26
CA VAL A 225 1.23 2.12 16.73
C VAL A 225 2.44 2.01 15.82
N PRO A 226 3.67 2.19 16.33
CA PRO A 226 4.84 2.10 15.47
C PRO A 226 4.77 0.74 14.80
N HIS A 227 4.61 0.73 13.47
CA HIS A 227 4.98 -0.43 12.70
C HIS A 227 6.45 -0.63 13.03
N VAL A 228 6.74 -1.63 13.85
CA VAL A 228 8.12 -2.06 14.06
C VAL A 228 8.61 -2.37 12.65
N PRO A 229 9.61 -1.63 12.12
CA PRO A 229 10.13 -1.93 10.81
C PRO A 229 10.50 -3.41 10.83
N ALA A 230 9.92 -4.19 9.91
CA ALA A 230 10.38 -5.54 9.71
C ALA A 230 11.91 -5.47 9.52
N PRO A 231 12.68 -6.43 10.08
CA PRO A 231 14.13 -6.46 9.89
C PRO A 231 14.48 -6.23 8.43
N ALA A 232 15.55 -5.45 8.19
CA ALA A 232 15.98 -5.09 6.84
C ALA A 232 16.47 -6.34 6.09
N GLY A 233 15.55 -6.98 5.35
CA GLY A 233 15.82 -8.15 4.53
C GLY A 233 15.06 -9.41 4.97
N PRO A 234 15.06 -10.45 4.12
CA PRO A 234 14.44 -11.72 4.46
C PRO A 234 15.15 -12.36 5.66
N VAL A 235 14.38 -13.00 6.53
CA VAL A 235 14.91 -13.79 7.65
C VAL A 235 14.71 -15.26 7.32
N GLU A 236 15.73 -16.07 7.60
CA GLU A 236 15.65 -17.53 7.49
C GLU A 236 14.71 -18.10 8.57
N ALA A 237 13.75 -18.92 8.15
CA ALA A 237 12.81 -19.59 9.04
C ALA A 237 12.74 -21.08 8.70
N GLU A 238 12.72 -21.93 9.72
CA GLU A 238 12.65 -23.38 9.53
C GLU A 238 11.22 -23.80 9.12
N VAL A 239 11.10 -24.65 8.10
CA VAL A 239 9.82 -25.27 7.72
C VAL A 239 9.58 -26.51 8.59
N VAL A 240 8.66 -26.40 9.54
CA VAL A 240 8.32 -27.48 10.48
C VAL A 240 7.34 -28.47 9.86
N ALA A 241 6.45 -27.99 9.01
CA ALA A 241 5.49 -28.83 8.29
C ALA A 241 5.30 -28.36 6.85
N ASN A 242 5.13 -29.31 5.93
CA ASN A 242 4.79 -29.08 4.53
C ASN A 242 3.84 -30.20 4.08
N GLN A 243 2.54 -29.98 4.22
CA GLN A 243 1.52 -31.01 4.02
C GLN A 243 0.69 -30.71 2.78
N PRO A 244 0.54 -31.66 1.84
CA PRO A 244 -0.40 -31.49 0.73
C PRO A 244 -1.85 -31.53 1.25
N LEU A 245 -2.62 -30.51 0.89
CA LEU A 245 -4.05 -30.40 1.14
C LEU A 245 -4.86 -30.87 -0.08
N SER A 246 -4.34 -30.68 -1.28
CA SER A 246 -4.85 -31.24 -2.53
C SER A 246 -4.62 -32.75 -2.62
N GLY A 247 -5.57 -33.48 -3.19
CA GLY A 247 -5.49 -34.94 -3.36
C GLY A 247 -6.10 -35.77 -2.23
N ARG A 248 -6.58 -35.16 -1.14
CA ARG A 248 -7.43 -35.86 -0.15
C ARG A 248 -8.83 -36.07 -0.72
N GLY A 249 -9.02 -37.14 -1.48
CA GLY A 249 -10.35 -37.56 -1.89
C GLY A 249 -11.21 -37.88 -0.66
N LEU A 250 -12.34 -37.18 -0.49
CA LEU A 250 -13.46 -37.71 0.28
C LEU A 250 -13.85 -39.03 -0.42
N ARG A 251 -13.54 -40.17 0.21
CA ARG A 251 -13.81 -41.55 -0.25
C ARG A 251 -12.93 -42.11 -1.39
N GLY A 252 -11.64 -42.32 -1.10
CA GLY A 252 -10.94 -43.51 -1.60
C GLY A 252 -10.54 -43.58 -3.08
N VAL A 253 -10.68 -42.51 -3.87
CA VAL A 253 -10.15 -42.47 -5.24
C VAL A 253 -9.19 -41.28 -5.37
N HIS A 254 -7.91 -41.57 -5.58
CA HIS A 254 -6.87 -40.58 -5.81
C HIS A 254 -6.90 -40.14 -7.27
N ALA A 255 -7.77 -39.19 -7.62
CA ALA A 255 -7.59 -38.46 -8.86
C ALA A 255 -6.41 -37.48 -8.68
N PRO A 256 -5.49 -37.35 -9.66
CA PRO A 256 -4.49 -36.29 -9.63
C PRO A 256 -5.22 -34.95 -9.56
N ALA A 257 -4.93 -34.15 -8.55
CA ALA A 257 -5.49 -32.82 -8.43
C ALA A 257 -4.77 -31.90 -9.42
N ASP A 258 -5.52 -31.13 -10.21
CA ASP A 258 -4.96 -30.15 -11.16
C ASP A 258 -4.19 -29.00 -10.46
N LYS A 259 -4.23 -28.95 -9.12
CA LYS A 259 -3.59 -27.94 -8.28
C LYS A 259 -2.91 -28.60 -7.09
N ASP A 260 -1.68 -28.17 -6.80
CA ASP A 260 -0.95 -28.52 -5.56
C ASP A 260 -1.13 -27.40 -4.53
N VAL A 261 -2.03 -27.61 -3.58
CA VAL A 261 -2.29 -26.74 -2.42
C VAL A 261 -1.64 -27.38 -1.21
N ARG A 262 -0.83 -26.61 -0.47
CA ARG A 262 -0.11 -27.10 0.71
C ARG A 262 -0.35 -26.24 1.94
N HIS A 263 -0.33 -26.89 3.10
CA HIS A 263 -0.24 -26.27 4.42
C HIS A 263 1.23 -26.25 4.84
N ILE A 264 1.76 -25.08 5.15
CA ILE A 264 3.16 -24.89 5.54
C ILE A 264 3.19 -24.27 6.94
N GLU A 265 4.01 -24.82 7.83
CA GLU A 265 4.26 -24.28 9.16
C GLU A 265 5.72 -23.83 9.24
N LEU A 266 5.93 -22.61 9.71
CA LEU A 266 7.24 -21.98 9.83
C LEU A 266 7.54 -21.70 11.29
N LEU A 267 8.70 -22.12 11.78
CA LEU A 267 9.17 -21.78 13.11
C LEU A 267 9.75 -20.38 13.10
N LEU A 268 9.14 -19.47 13.86
CA LEU A 268 9.58 -18.07 13.97
C LEU A 268 10.34 -17.78 15.27
N ASP A 269 10.48 -18.77 16.15
CA ASP A 269 11.23 -18.63 17.40
C ASP A 269 12.69 -18.27 17.10
N GLY A 270 13.15 -17.14 17.65
CA GLY A 270 14.51 -16.64 17.41
C GLY A 270 14.69 -15.89 16.08
N ALA A 271 13.70 -15.87 15.18
CA ALA A 271 13.75 -15.12 13.93
C ALA A 271 13.51 -13.61 14.11
N GLY A 272 13.10 -13.17 15.32
CA GLY A 272 12.80 -11.77 15.61
C GLY A 272 11.57 -11.23 14.85
N LEU A 273 10.73 -12.13 14.33
CA LEU A 273 9.50 -11.80 13.62
C LEU A 273 8.30 -11.90 14.58
N ALA A 274 7.49 -10.84 14.62
CA ALA A 274 6.20 -10.82 15.32
C ALA A 274 5.08 -10.63 14.29
N TYR A 275 3.94 -11.29 14.49
CA TYR A 275 2.79 -11.19 13.60
C TYR A 275 1.48 -11.27 14.38
N GLU A 276 0.43 -10.67 13.82
CA GLU A 276 -0.96 -10.78 14.28
C GLU A 276 -1.82 -11.52 13.24
N PRO A 277 -2.95 -12.15 13.64
CA PRO A 277 -3.87 -12.77 12.70
C PRO A 277 -4.39 -11.75 11.67
N GLY A 278 -4.11 -12.01 10.39
CA GLY A 278 -4.47 -11.11 9.29
C GLY A 278 -3.26 -10.47 8.59
N ASP A 279 -2.07 -10.57 9.19
CA ASP A 279 -0.83 -10.13 8.56
C ASP A 279 -0.46 -10.99 7.34
N ALA A 280 0.28 -10.38 6.41
CA ALA A 280 0.80 -11.05 5.22
C ALA A 280 2.27 -11.42 5.40
N LEU A 281 2.65 -12.62 4.93
CA LEU A 281 4.02 -13.10 4.90
C LEU A 281 4.57 -13.07 3.47
N ALA A 282 5.72 -12.43 3.28
CA ALA A 282 6.49 -12.52 2.04
C ALA A 282 7.49 -13.67 2.12
N VAL A 283 7.45 -14.60 1.16
CA VAL A 283 8.39 -15.72 1.07
C VAL A 283 9.36 -15.46 -0.07
N HIS A 284 10.65 -15.36 0.26
CA HIS A 284 11.72 -15.16 -0.71
C HIS A 284 12.37 -16.52 -1.02
N ALA A 285 12.04 -17.09 -2.18
CA ALA A 285 12.66 -18.32 -2.65
C ALA A 285 13.74 -18.01 -3.69
N PRO A 286 14.92 -18.67 -3.64
CA PRO A 286 15.90 -18.57 -4.71
C PRO A 286 15.38 -19.27 -5.97
N ASN A 287 15.85 -18.82 -7.13
CA ASN A 287 15.60 -19.53 -8.39
C ASN A 287 16.16 -20.96 -8.33
N ASP A 288 15.47 -21.84 -9.03
CA ASP A 288 15.90 -23.21 -9.22
C ASP A 288 17.26 -23.27 -9.96
N ALA A 289 18.11 -24.20 -9.53
CA ALA A 289 19.44 -24.37 -10.08
C ALA A 289 19.39 -24.78 -11.57
N ALA A 290 18.40 -25.58 -11.97
CA ALA A 290 18.25 -25.97 -13.37
C ALA A 290 17.80 -24.79 -14.24
N ALA A 291 16.95 -23.90 -13.72
CA ALA A 291 16.56 -22.67 -14.40
C ALA A 291 17.77 -21.74 -14.62
N ALA A 292 18.61 -21.53 -13.59
CA ALA A 292 19.83 -20.74 -13.73
C ALA A 292 20.82 -21.37 -14.75
N ALA A 293 20.97 -22.69 -14.72
CA ALA A 293 21.80 -23.41 -15.69
C ALA A 293 21.26 -23.30 -17.12
N ALA A 294 19.93 -23.37 -17.31
CA ALA A 294 19.29 -23.19 -18.61
C ALA A 294 19.54 -21.79 -19.18
N VAL A 295 19.50 -20.74 -18.35
CA VAL A 295 19.83 -19.37 -18.76
C VAL A 295 21.29 -19.25 -19.19
N LEU A 296 22.23 -19.81 -18.42
CA LEU A 296 23.65 -19.81 -18.78
C LEU A 296 23.90 -20.55 -20.09
N ALA A 297 23.28 -21.72 -20.27
CA ALA A 297 23.38 -22.49 -21.50
C ALA A 297 22.79 -21.75 -22.72
N ALA A 298 21.63 -21.10 -22.56
CA ALA A 298 20.97 -20.36 -23.63
C ALA A 298 21.74 -19.08 -24.04
N THR A 299 22.41 -18.44 -23.08
CA THR A 299 23.13 -17.18 -23.32
C THR A 299 24.59 -17.38 -23.69
N GLY A 300 25.17 -18.55 -23.38
CA GLY A 300 26.60 -18.82 -23.56
C GLY A 300 27.50 -17.97 -22.65
N LEU A 301 26.94 -17.35 -21.61
CA LEU A 301 27.69 -16.56 -20.65
C LEU A 301 28.54 -17.46 -19.74
N ASP A 302 29.74 -16.99 -19.41
CA ASP A 302 30.63 -17.68 -18.50
C ASP A 302 30.05 -17.67 -17.08
N ALA A 303 29.80 -18.87 -16.54
CA ALA A 303 29.22 -19.08 -15.23
C ALA A 303 30.13 -18.62 -14.08
N ASP A 304 31.45 -18.57 -14.32
CA ASP A 304 32.49 -18.13 -13.39
C ASP A 304 32.79 -16.63 -13.52
N ALA A 305 32.21 -15.94 -14.51
CA ALA A 305 32.40 -14.51 -14.66
C ALA A 305 31.93 -13.77 -13.40
N GLU A 306 32.80 -12.90 -12.87
CA GLU A 306 32.50 -12.07 -11.72
C GLU A 306 31.47 -11.01 -12.12
N VAL A 307 30.38 -10.91 -11.36
CA VAL A 307 29.36 -9.88 -11.54
C VAL A 307 29.15 -9.09 -10.25
N VAL A 308 28.75 -7.83 -10.41
CA VAL A 308 28.47 -6.91 -9.30
C VAL A 308 26.96 -6.72 -9.19
N LEU A 309 26.40 -7.05 -8.02
CA LEU A 309 24.98 -6.87 -7.70
C LEU A 309 24.86 -6.12 -6.38
N GLY A 310 24.49 -4.84 -6.44
CA GLY A 310 24.56 -3.95 -5.28
C GLY A 310 26.01 -3.86 -4.79
N ASP A 311 26.24 -4.16 -3.51
CA ASP A 311 27.57 -4.17 -2.89
C ASP A 311 28.29 -5.53 -2.98
N ALA A 312 27.63 -6.57 -3.51
CA ALA A 312 28.17 -7.93 -3.56
C ALA A 312 28.87 -8.22 -4.90
N ARG A 313 30.01 -8.93 -4.82
CA ARG A 313 30.79 -9.42 -5.97
C ARG A 313 30.80 -10.95 -5.90
N LEU A 314 30.21 -11.60 -6.89
CA LEU A 314 29.95 -13.04 -6.88
C LEU A 314 29.95 -13.60 -8.30
N PRO A 315 30.22 -14.90 -8.49
CA PRO A 315 30.17 -15.52 -9.81
C PRO A 315 28.74 -15.51 -10.36
N LEU A 316 28.60 -15.39 -11.68
CA LEU A 316 27.31 -15.27 -12.37
C LEU A 316 26.32 -16.38 -12.00
N ARG A 317 26.79 -17.63 -11.83
CA ARG A 317 25.94 -18.75 -11.38
C ARG A 317 25.27 -18.51 -10.01
N GLU A 318 25.95 -17.83 -9.10
CA GLU A 318 25.46 -17.55 -7.76
C GLU A 318 24.56 -16.31 -7.78
N ALA A 319 24.89 -15.33 -8.63
CA ALA A 319 24.08 -14.14 -8.87
C ALA A 319 22.69 -14.44 -9.42
N LEU A 320 22.57 -15.47 -10.26
CA LEU A 320 21.29 -15.86 -10.88
C LEU A 320 20.31 -16.50 -9.89
N ARG A 321 20.75 -16.94 -8.70
CA ARG A 321 19.87 -17.64 -7.75
C ARG A 321 19.04 -16.70 -6.86
N PRO A 322 19.60 -15.72 -6.14
CA PRO A 322 18.85 -14.91 -5.18
C PRO A 322 18.28 -13.62 -5.77
N ALA A 323 18.76 -13.16 -6.93
CA ALA A 323 18.69 -11.73 -7.23
C ALA A 323 17.68 -11.31 -8.31
N ARG A 324 17.24 -12.19 -9.22
CA ARG A 324 16.45 -11.76 -10.40
C ARG A 324 15.41 -12.79 -10.79
N GLU A 325 14.23 -12.35 -11.22
CA GLU A 325 13.18 -13.22 -11.77
C GLU A 325 13.66 -13.86 -13.09
N LEU A 326 13.73 -15.20 -13.13
CA LEU A 326 14.17 -15.97 -14.32
C LEU A 326 13.02 -16.68 -15.04
N GLY A 327 11.82 -16.75 -14.45
CA GLY A 327 10.73 -17.56 -14.94
C GLY A 327 10.06 -16.97 -16.18
N ARG A 328 9.55 -15.73 -16.07
CA ARG A 328 8.81 -15.09 -17.17
C ARG A 328 9.51 -13.83 -17.67
N PRO A 329 10.09 -13.83 -18.88
CA PRO A 329 10.72 -12.63 -19.42
C PRO A 329 9.66 -11.55 -19.65
N ALA A 330 9.91 -10.36 -19.10
CA ALA A 330 9.07 -9.20 -19.34
C ALA A 330 9.15 -8.79 -20.83
N ARG A 331 8.08 -8.21 -21.38
CA ARG A 331 8.05 -7.82 -22.79
C ARG A 331 9.13 -6.82 -23.20
N PRO A 332 9.59 -5.86 -22.36
CA PRO A 332 10.75 -5.03 -22.70
C PRO A 332 12.03 -5.85 -22.87
N CYS A 333 12.21 -6.89 -22.05
CA CYS A 333 13.35 -7.81 -22.20
C CYS A 333 13.25 -8.55 -23.54
N LEU A 334 12.07 -9.02 -23.91
CA LEU A 334 11.82 -9.67 -25.20
C LEU A 334 12.03 -8.71 -26.37
N ALA A 335 11.51 -7.48 -26.30
CA ALA A 335 11.68 -6.46 -27.34
C ALA A 335 13.14 -6.03 -27.50
N ALA A 336 13.86 -5.84 -26.39
CA ALA A 336 15.29 -5.52 -26.43
C ALA A 336 16.13 -6.69 -26.97
N HIS A 337 15.73 -7.93 -26.69
CA HIS A 337 16.36 -9.11 -27.27
C HIS A 337 16.06 -9.23 -28.76
N ALA A 338 14.79 -9.06 -29.17
CA ALA A 338 14.34 -9.07 -30.56
C ALA A 338 15.08 -8.03 -31.42
N ALA A 339 15.24 -6.81 -30.90
CA ALA A 339 15.97 -5.74 -31.56
C ALA A 339 17.46 -6.08 -31.76
N ARG A 340 18.09 -6.70 -30.76
CA ARG A 340 19.52 -7.11 -30.83
C ARG A 340 19.74 -8.36 -31.68
N ALA A 341 18.77 -9.27 -31.72
CA ALA A 341 18.82 -10.50 -32.50
C ALA A 341 18.34 -10.33 -33.95
N GLY A 342 17.80 -9.15 -34.31
CA GLY A 342 17.20 -8.92 -35.63
C GLY A 342 15.92 -9.75 -35.87
N ALA A 343 15.28 -10.24 -34.81
CA ALA A 343 14.18 -11.19 -34.85
C ALA A 343 12.84 -10.51 -34.58
N GLY A 344 12.24 -9.90 -35.60
CA GLY A 344 10.95 -9.19 -35.50
C GLY A 344 9.73 -10.07 -35.17
N ALA A 345 9.90 -11.40 -35.06
CA ALA A 345 8.85 -12.31 -34.63
C ALA A 345 8.67 -12.40 -33.10
N LEU A 346 9.57 -11.77 -32.33
CA LEU A 346 9.57 -11.76 -30.85
C LEU A 346 8.98 -10.47 -30.24
N THR A 347 8.61 -9.50 -31.07
CA THR A 347 7.86 -8.27 -30.72
C THR A 347 6.39 -8.43 -31.01
#